data_AF-A0A5N6ZJ43-F1
#
_entry.id   AF-A0A5N6ZJ43-F1
#
_cell.length_a   1.000
_cell.length_b   1.000
_cell.length_c   1.000
_cell.angle_alpha   90.00
_cell.angle_beta   90.00
_cell.angle_gamma   90.00
#
_symmetry.space_group_name_H-M   'P 1'
#
loop_
_entity.id
_entity.type
_entity.pdbx_description
1 polymer ?
#
loop_
_entity_poly.entity_id
_entity_poly.type
_entity_poly.pdbx_seq_one_letter_code
_entity_poly.pdbx_strand_id
1 'polypeptide(L)'
;MVWAPDAIWDPDQGQYFVHWASRFYSADDTDHTRAAITGNILRYAYTKDFKTFSGPQTYIQGTTDVIDLCVFRVDDNTLLRSYVNSSASGLPVEISTNGLLGDWSNLGTVANSAGYEAPYLFADNIDDGKLYLLADHVGSSPGLSGWTSSDWVKGSFSKDSSHDLTFMRHNSVLSVTQSQYNTLKAM
;
A
#
# COMPACT_ATOMS: atom_id res chain seq x y z
N MET A 1 16.66 1.93 -6.01
CA MET A 1 15.59 2.62 -6.79
C MET A 1 14.47 3.00 -5.81
N VAL A 2 13.59 3.95 -6.14
CA VAL A 2 12.46 4.36 -5.27
C VAL A 2 11.17 4.24 -6.08
N TRP A 3 10.55 3.05 -6.06
CA TRP A 3 9.34 2.77 -6.83
C TRP A 3 8.09 2.83 -5.96
N ALA A 4 7.01 3.39 -6.52
CA ALA A 4 5.70 3.50 -5.88
C ALA A 4 5.77 3.95 -4.41
N PRO A 5 6.37 5.11 -4.11
CA PRO A 5 6.44 5.57 -2.74
C PRO A 5 5.07 6.00 -2.21
N ASP A 6 4.81 5.71 -0.93
CA ASP A 6 3.69 6.27 -0.17
C ASP A 6 4.18 6.60 1.26
N ALA A 7 3.36 7.33 2.01
CA ALA A 7 3.70 7.83 3.33
C ALA A 7 2.54 7.76 4.30
N ILE A 8 2.82 7.32 5.52
CA ILE A 8 1.86 7.31 6.64
C ILE A 8 2.48 7.98 7.86
N TRP A 9 1.68 8.73 8.61
CA TRP A 9 2.13 9.31 9.87
C TRP A 9 2.30 8.24 10.95
N ASP A 10 3.47 8.22 11.57
CA ASP A 10 3.78 7.41 12.75
C ASP A 10 3.75 8.31 14.01
N PRO A 11 2.70 8.20 14.85
CA PRO A 11 2.58 8.99 16.07
C PRO A 11 3.66 8.66 17.10
N ASP A 12 4.17 7.42 17.14
CA ASP A 12 5.19 7.00 18.13
C ASP A 12 6.54 7.64 17.83
N GLN A 13 6.83 7.89 16.55
CA GLN A 13 8.05 8.55 16.10
C GLN A 13 7.87 10.06 15.90
N GLY A 14 6.63 10.55 15.83
CA GLY A 14 6.32 11.93 15.46
C GLY A 14 6.87 12.30 14.08
N GLN A 15 6.80 11.37 13.12
CA GLN A 15 7.38 11.46 11.79
C GLN A 15 6.54 10.71 10.75
N TYR A 16 6.67 11.07 9.48
CA TYR A 16 6.13 10.28 8.38
C TYR A 16 7.03 9.08 8.12
N PHE A 17 6.45 7.88 8.14
CA PHE A 17 7.02 6.65 7.62
C PHE A 17 6.80 6.64 6.10
N VAL A 18 7.86 6.92 5.35
CA VAL A 18 7.83 6.89 3.88
C VAL A 18 8.37 5.55 3.42
N HIS A 19 7.61 4.82 2.62
CA HIS A 19 7.99 3.48 2.15
C HIS A 19 7.93 3.37 0.63
N TRP A 20 8.74 2.47 0.06
CA TRP A 20 8.85 2.26 -1.38
C TRP A 20 9.39 0.87 -1.70
N ALA A 21 9.16 0.40 -2.92
CA ALA A 21 9.83 -0.79 -3.43
C ALA A 21 11.20 -0.45 -4.01
N SER A 22 12.18 -1.34 -3.81
CA SER A 22 13.53 -1.22 -4.38
C SER A 22 14.11 -2.59 -4.70
N ARG A 23 15.06 -2.59 -5.63
CA ARG A 23 15.93 -3.73 -5.95
C ARG A 23 17.39 -3.30 -5.87
N PHE A 24 18.26 -4.18 -5.38
CA PHE A 24 19.68 -3.88 -5.18
C PHE A 24 20.58 -4.70 -6.08
N TYR A 25 21.67 -4.07 -6.51
CA TYR A 25 22.72 -4.65 -7.33
C TYR A 25 24.04 -4.61 -6.54
N SER A 26 25.05 -5.33 -7.02
CA SER A 26 26.36 -5.27 -6.39
C SER A 26 26.95 -3.86 -6.49
N ALA A 27 27.76 -3.44 -5.52
CA ALA A 27 28.29 -2.08 -5.46
C ALA A 27 29.19 -1.72 -6.65
N ASP A 28 29.76 -2.72 -7.31
CA ASP A 28 30.58 -2.61 -8.53
C ASP A 28 29.74 -2.71 -9.83
N ASP A 29 28.42 -2.94 -9.76
CA ASP A 29 27.51 -2.93 -10.91
C ASP A 29 26.74 -1.61 -10.99
N THR A 30 27.45 -0.51 -11.19
CA THR A 30 26.85 0.85 -11.20
C THR A 30 25.86 1.07 -12.33
N ASP A 31 25.97 0.29 -13.41
CA ASP A 31 25.09 0.36 -14.58
C ASP A 31 23.91 -0.62 -14.48
N HIS A 32 23.82 -1.41 -13.39
CA HIS A 32 22.77 -2.40 -13.16
C HIS A 32 22.58 -3.39 -14.32
N THR A 33 23.68 -3.82 -14.94
CA THR A 33 23.68 -4.70 -16.11
C THR A 33 23.74 -6.18 -15.74
N ARG A 34 24.17 -6.50 -14.52
CA ARG A 34 24.21 -7.86 -14.00
C ARG A 34 22.92 -8.18 -13.25
N ALA A 35 22.80 -9.44 -12.83
CA ALA A 35 21.69 -9.84 -11.99
C ALA A 35 21.71 -9.07 -10.67
N ALA A 36 20.55 -8.55 -10.27
CA ALA A 36 20.38 -7.98 -8.94
C ALA A 36 20.69 -9.01 -7.85
N ILE A 37 21.20 -8.52 -6.72
CA ILE A 37 21.53 -9.33 -5.55
C ILE A 37 20.32 -9.53 -4.61
N THR A 38 19.23 -8.81 -4.86
CA THR A 38 17.94 -9.02 -4.20
C THR A 38 16.82 -9.16 -5.22
N GLY A 39 15.71 -9.79 -4.80
CA GLY A 39 14.40 -9.49 -5.39
C GLY A 39 13.96 -8.06 -5.07
N ASN A 40 12.75 -7.71 -5.48
CA ASN A 40 12.11 -6.48 -5.03
C ASN A 40 11.77 -6.60 -3.54
N ILE A 41 12.19 -5.60 -2.77
CA ILE A 41 11.93 -5.50 -1.33
C ILE A 41 11.30 -4.15 -1.02
N LEU A 42 10.53 -4.10 0.06
CA LEU A 42 9.97 -2.86 0.57
C LEU A 42 10.95 -2.24 1.57
N ARG A 43 11.28 -0.98 1.33
CA ARG A 43 12.18 -0.14 2.12
C ARG A 43 11.39 0.99 2.76
N TYR A 44 11.93 1.59 3.80
CA TYR A 44 11.35 2.78 4.41
C TYR A 44 12.40 3.74 4.96
N ALA A 45 12.01 4.99 5.19
CA ALA A 45 12.74 5.98 5.97
C ALA A 45 11.75 6.93 6.65
N TYR A 46 12.19 7.57 7.73
CA TYR A 46 11.41 8.60 8.41
C TYR A 46 11.77 9.99 7.93
N THR A 47 10.78 10.88 7.90
CA THR A 47 10.97 12.32 7.64
C THR A 47 9.95 13.15 8.41
N LYS A 48 10.30 14.41 8.73
CA LYS A 48 9.38 15.40 9.29
C LYS A 48 8.87 16.39 8.24
N ASP A 49 9.58 16.52 7.14
CA ASP A 49 9.46 17.65 6.21
C ASP A 49 9.50 17.25 4.73
N PHE A 50 9.60 15.95 4.44
CA PHE A 50 9.77 15.39 3.10
C PHE A 50 11.01 15.93 2.35
N LYS A 51 12.00 16.44 3.09
CA LYS A 51 13.28 16.93 2.54
C LYS A 51 14.46 16.20 3.18
N THR A 52 14.41 16.04 4.50
CA THR A 52 15.43 15.35 5.28
C THR A 52 14.90 14.00 5.69
N PHE A 53 15.62 12.94 5.30
CA PHE A 53 15.24 11.56 5.58
C PHE A 53 16.26 10.89 6.49
N SER A 54 15.78 9.98 7.34
CA SER A 54 16.65 9.05 8.03
C SER A 54 17.35 8.11 7.04
N GLY A 55 18.38 7.38 7.51
CA GLY A 55 18.97 6.30 6.71
C GLY A 55 17.91 5.23 6.38
N PRO A 56 17.78 4.80 5.12
CA PRO A 56 16.74 3.88 4.71
C PRO A 56 16.96 2.48 5.32
N GLN A 57 15.87 1.81 5.70
CA GLN A 57 15.87 0.47 6.30
C GLN A 57 15.02 -0.50 5.46
N THR A 58 15.23 -1.81 5.62
CA THR A 58 14.33 -2.82 5.04
C THR A 58 13.08 -2.93 5.90
N TYR A 59 11.91 -2.89 5.27
CA TYR A 59 10.62 -3.10 5.94
C TYR A 59 10.11 -4.52 5.72
N ILE A 60 9.92 -4.92 4.46
CA ILE A 60 9.44 -6.25 4.09
C ILE A 60 10.39 -6.82 3.04
N GLN A 61 10.89 -8.03 3.29
CA GLN A 61 11.68 -8.79 2.35
C GLN A 61 11.13 -10.22 2.31
N GLY A 62 10.48 -10.55 1.20
CA GLY A 62 9.95 -11.90 0.95
C GLY A 62 11.00 -12.84 0.36
N THR A 63 10.60 -14.10 0.18
CA THR A 63 11.32 -15.08 -0.65
C THR A 63 11.17 -14.80 -2.15
N THR A 64 10.10 -14.11 -2.52
CA THR A 64 9.82 -13.58 -3.86
C THR A 64 9.69 -12.06 -3.82
N ASP A 65 9.56 -11.45 -4.99
CA ASP A 65 9.36 -10.00 -5.12
C ASP A 65 8.15 -9.51 -4.32
N VAL A 66 8.37 -8.43 -3.58
CA VAL A 66 7.33 -7.65 -2.92
C VAL A 66 7.39 -6.19 -3.37
N ILE A 67 6.24 -5.63 -3.76
CA ILE A 67 6.10 -4.25 -4.27
C ILE A 67 4.78 -3.62 -3.83
N ASP A 68 4.59 -2.34 -4.12
CA ASP A 68 3.30 -1.64 -4.06
C ASP A 68 2.59 -1.75 -2.71
N LEU A 69 3.31 -1.41 -1.65
CA LEU A 69 2.75 -1.39 -0.31
C LEU A 69 1.75 -0.25 -0.16
N CYS A 70 0.61 -0.56 0.45
CA CYS A 70 -0.27 0.41 1.08
C CYS A 70 -0.44 0.02 2.55
N VAL A 71 -0.35 1.01 3.43
CA VAL A 71 -0.67 0.86 4.85
C VAL A 71 -1.83 1.79 5.18
N PHE A 72 -2.84 1.24 5.84
CA PHE A 72 -4.03 1.97 6.27
C PHE A 72 -4.16 1.89 7.79
N ARG A 73 -4.31 3.04 8.44
CA ARG A 73 -4.59 3.14 9.88
C ARG A 73 -6.09 3.10 10.08
N VAL A 74 -6.55 2.06 10.78
CA VAL A 74 -7.97 1.91 11.10
C VAL A 74 -8.33 2.71 12.34
N ASP A 75 -7.49 2.62 13.37
CA ASP A 75 -7.60 3.37 14.63
C ASP A 75 -6.20 3.61 15.22
N ASP A 76 -6.14 4.09 16.47
CA ASP A 76 -4.88 4.42 17.15
C ASP A 76 -3.89 3.24 17.20
N ASN A 77 -4.38 2.01 17.34
CA ASN A 77 -3.54 0.82 17.54
C ASN A 77 -3.59 -0.15 16.36
N THR A 78 -4.64 -0.10 15.54
CA THR A 78 -4.88 -1.09 14.47
C THR A 78 -4.48 -0.56 13.11
N LEU A 79 -3.62 -1.31 12.43
CA LEU A 79 -3.18 -1.04 11.06
C LEU A 79 -3.52 -2.23 10.16
N LEU A 80 -3.94 -1.94 8.94
CA LEU A 80 -4.00 -2.91 7.86
C LEU A 80 -2.92 -2.58 6.83
N ARG A 81 -2.40 -3.60 6.16
CA ARG A 81 -1.59 -3.41 4.97
C ARG A 81 -1.95 -4.40 3.89
N SER A 82 -1.75 -3.99 2.66
CA SER A 82 -1.79 -4.84 1.48
C SER A 82 -0.66 -4.44 0.54
N TYR A 83 -0.12 -5.40 -0.19
CA TYR A 83 1.01 -5.23 -1.09
C TYR A 83 1.02 -6.36 -2.10
N VAL A 84 1.81 -6.26 -3.16
CA VAL A 84 2.04 -7.41 -4.04
C VAL A 84 3.06 -8.33 -3.40
N ASN A 85 2.73 -9.61 -3.29
CA ASN A 85 3.69 -10.67 -3.01
C ASN A 85 3.60 -11.71 -4.13
N SER A 86 4.65 -11.84 -4.95
CA SER A 86 4.63 -12.71 -6.14
C SER A 86 4.46 -14.20 -5.82
N SER A 87 4.57 -14.62 -4.55
CA SER A 87 4.28 -15.99 -4.09
C SER A 87 2.84 -16.20 -3.62
N ALA A 88 2.06 -15.13 -3.44
CA ALA A 88 0.69 -15.20 -2.97
C ALA A 88 -0.30 -15.40 -4.14
N SER A 89 -1.44 -16.04 -3.86
CA SER A 89 -2.51 -16.27 -4.83
C SER A 89 -3.42 -15.05 -5.05
N GLY A 90 -2.98 -13.86 -4.66
CA GLY A 90 -3.73 -12.61 -4.65
C GLY A 90 -3.06 -11.59 -3.72
N LEU A 91 -3.69 -10.43 -3.57
CA LEU A 91 -3.23 -9.36 -2.69
C LEU A 91 -3.46 -9.77 -1.22
N PRO A 92 -2.43 -10.00 -0.39
CA PRO A 92 -2.57 -10.25 1.02
C PRO A 92 -3.24 -9.09 1.75
N VAL A 93 -3.98 -9.39 2.81
CA VAL A 93 -4.38 -8.44 3.83
C VAL A 93 -3.72 -8.86 5.13
N GLU A 94 -2.95 -7.97 5.74
CA GLU A 94 -2.29 -8.22 7.01
C GLU A 94 -2.71 -7.16 8.03
N ILE A 95 -2.77 -7.55 9.30
CA ILE A 95 -3.16 -6.70 10.42
C ILE A 95 -2.03 -6.60 11.45
N SER A 96 -1.83 -5.41 12.00
CA SER A 96 -1.01 -5.18 13.18
C SER A 96 -1.81 -4.44 14.24
N THR A 97 -1.52 -4.76 15.51
CA THR A 97 -2.11 -4.11 16.70
C THR A 97 -1.06 -3.49 17.61
N ASN A 98 0.21 -3.46 17.17
CA ASN A 98 1.35 -2.95 17.91
C ASN A 98 2.27 -2.06 17.04
N GLY A 99 1.69 -1.38 16.05
CA GLY A 99 2.34 -0.32 15.27
C GLY A 99 2.99 -0.77 13.95
N LEU A 100 3.51 0.20 13.20
CA LEU A 100 4.08 -0.03 11.85
C LEU A 100 5.24 -1.03 11.86
N LEU A 101 6.10 -0.93 12.89
CA LEU A 101 7.25 -1.81 13.08
C LEU A 101 6.95 -3.00 14.02
N GLY A 102 5.67 -3.22 14.32
CA GLY A 102 5.21 -4.32 15.16
C GLY A 102 5.07 -5.64 14.40
N ASP A 103 4.33 -6.55 15.02
CA ASP A 103 4.00 -7.85 14.45
C ASP A 103 2.82 -7.73 13.49
N TRP A 104 2.88 -8.51 12.41
CA TRP A 104 1.85 -8.55 11.38
C TRP A 104 1.29 -9.97 11.24
N SER A 105 -0.03 -10.09 11.30
CA SER A 105 -0.75 -11.34 11.09
C SER A 105 -1.45 -11.33 9.73
N ASN A 106 -1.29 -12.40 8.96
CA ASN A 106 -1.94 -12.55 7.66
C ASN A 106 -3.41 -12.99 7.84
N LEU A 107 -4.34 -12.22 7.27
CA LEU A 107 -5.78 -12.47 7.32
C LEU A 107 -6.31 -13.19 6.07
N GLY A 108 -5.42 -13.57 5.15
CA GLY A 108 -5.74 -14.16 3.86
C GLY A 108 -5.45 -13.19 2.71
N THR A 109 -6.05 -13.48 1.56
CA THR A 109 -5.94 -12.65 0.35
C THR A 109 -7.31 -12.10 -0.05
N VAL A 110 -7.30 -10.92 -0.66
CA VAL A 110 -8.50 -10.31 -1.25
C VAL A 110 -9.09 -11.26 -2.29
N ALA A 111 -10.40 -11.53 -2.22
CA ALA A 111 -11.04 -12.46 -3.14
C ALA A 111 -10.91 -11.98 -4.61
N ASN A 112 -10.56 -12.88 -5.52
CA ASN A 112 -10.45 -12.61 -6.95
C ASN A 112 -9.46 -11.49 -7.31
N SER A 113 -8.39 -11.34 -6.52
CA SER A 113 -7.32 -10.35 -6.71
C SER A 113 -6.03 -10.91 -7.33
N ALA A 114 -6.03 -12.18 -7.77
CA ALA A 114 -4.92 -12.71 -8.55
C ALA A 114 -4.74 -11.88 -9.84
N GLY A 115 -3.50 -11.48 -10.15
CA GLY A 115 -3.20 -10.64 -11.32
C GLY A 115 -3.45 -9.14 -11.10
N TYR A 116 -3.64 -8.70 -9.84
CA TYR A 116 -3.70 -7.28 -9.49
C TYR A 116 -2.44 -6.83 -8.74
N GLU A 117 -2.09 -5.55 -8.90
CA GLU A 117 -1.02 -4.81 -8.23
C GLU A 117 -1.54 -3.49 -7.66
N ALA A 118 -0.67 -2.67 -7.06
CA ALA A 118 -1.06 -1.35 -6.53
C ALA A 118 -2.31 -1.34 -5.62
N PRO A 119 -2.40 -2.21 -4.59
CA PRO A 119 -3.50 -2.13 -3.63
C PRO A 119 -3.51 -0.77 -2.94
N TYR A 120 -4.69 -0.16 -2.81
CA TYR A 120 -4.88 1.07 -2.05
C TYR A 120 -6.13 0.98 -1.18
N LEU A 121 -5.92 1.01 0.13
CA LEU A 121 -6.97 0.91 1.15
C LEU A 121 -7.42 2.30 1.60
N PHE A 122 -8.72 2.51 1.74
CA PHE A 122 -9.28 3.74 2.33
C PHE A 122 -10.66 3.50 2.95
N ALA A 123 -11.06 4.36 3.89
CA ALA A 123 -12.36 4.30 4.53
C ALA A 123 -13.45 5.05 3.76
N ASP A 124 -14.69 4.60 3.94
CA ASP A 124 -15.86 5.39 3.56
C ASP A 124 -15.92 6.69 4.39
N ASN A 125 -16.43 7.77 3.79
CA ASN A 125 -16.56 9.06 4.49
C ASN A 125 -17.86 9.15 5.35
N ILE A 126 -18.78 8.20 5.20
CA ILE A 126 -20.10 8.19 5.85
C ILE A 126 -20.24 6.99 6.79
N ASP A 127 -19.75 5.81 6.38
CA ASP A 127 -19.85 4.57 7.16
C ASP A 127 -18.48 4.13 7.70
N ASP A 128 -18.21 4.43 8.98
CA ASP A 128 -16.95 4.08 9.67
C ASP A 128 -16.68 2.56 9.72
N GLY A 129 -17.69 1.72 9.45
CA GLY A 129 -17.54 0.28 9.36
C GLY A 129 -17.08 -0.22 7.98
N LYS A 130 -17.05 0.65 6.97
CA LYS A 130 -16.84 0.29 5.57
C LYS A 130 -15.47 0.71 5.06
N LEU A 131 -14.71 -0.26 4.55
CA LEU A 131 -13.45 -0.02 3.85
C LEU A 131 -13.56 -0.37 2.37
N TYR A 132 -12.74 0.31 1.57
CA TYR A 132 -12.53 0.03 0.16
C TYR A 132 -11.08 -0.41 -0.05
N LEU A 133 -10.89 -1.29 -1.04
CA LEU A 133 -9.59 -1.56 -1.63
C LEU A 133 -9.70 -1.37 -3.14
N LEU A 134 -8.83 -0.55 -3.71
CA LEU A 134 -8.66 -0.45 -5.16
C LEU A 134 -7.36 -1.16 -5.53
N ALA A 135 -7.34 -1.80 -6.69
CA ALA A 135 -6.12 -2.41 -7.21
C ALA A 135 -6.10 -2.37 -8.73
N ASP A 136 -4.90 -2.29 -9.30
CA ASP A 136 -4.65 -2.19 -10.74
C ASP A 136 -4.45 -3.57 -11.37
N HIS A 137 -5.15 -3.85 -12.46
CA HIS A 137 -4.99 -5.10 -13.18
C HIS A 137 -3.70 -5.11 -14.02
N VAL A 138 -2.85 -6.11 -13.79
CA VAL A 138 -1.55 -6.22 -14.46
C VAL A 138 -1.73 -6.54 -15.95
N GLY A 139 -0.92 -5.91 -16.81
CA GLY A 139 -0.81 -6.25 -18.23
C GLY A 139 -1.35 -5.20 -19.20
N SER A 140 -1.68 -5.64 -20.41
CA SER A 140 -1.95 -4.77 -21.57
C SER A 140 -3.39 -4.27 -21.69
N SER A 141 -4.34 -4.90 -20.97
CA SER A 141 -5.70 -4.39 -20.79
C SER A 141 -5.84 -3.93 -19.34
N PRO A 142 -5.28 -2.78 -19.00
CA PRO A 142 -5.16 -2.35 -17.61
C PRO A 142 -6.43 -1.68 -17.10
N GLY A 143 -6.52 -1.47 -15.79
CA GLY A 143 -7.63 -0.76 -15.18
C GLY A 143 -7.78 -1.09 -13.71
N LEU A 144 -8.23 -0.10 -12.92
CA LEU A 144 -8.55 -0.35 -11.53
C LEU A 144 -9.82 -1.20 -11.39
N SER A 145 -9.83 -2.05 -10.37
CA SER A 145 -11.03 -2.68 -9.83
C SER A 145 -11.18 -2.32 -8.37
N GLY A 146 -12.43 -2.33 -7.88
CA GLY A 146 -12.74 -2.06 -6.48
C GLY A 146 -13.21 -3.29 -5.73
N TRP A 147 -12.98 -3.25 -4.43
CA TRP A 147 -13.51 -4.17 -3.44
C TRP A 147 -13.99 -3.37 -2.23
N THR A 148 -14.98 -3.92 -1.52
CA THR A 148 -15.48 -3.38 -0.26
C THR A 148 -15.43 -4.40 0.86
N SER A 149 -15.34 -3.91 2.09
CA SER A 149 -15.40 -4.72 3.30
C SER A 149 -16.24 -4.01 4.36
N SER A 150 -17.07 -4.78 5.08
CA SER A 150 -17.72 -4.39 6.33
C SER A 150 -17.25 -5.24 7.53
N ASP A 151 -16.24 -6.08 7.33
CA ASP A 151 -15.66 -7.00 8.33
C ASP A 151 -14.14 -7.10 8.10
N TRP A 152 -13.50 -5.94 8.01
CA TRP A 152 -12.10 -5.79 7.63
C TRP A 152 -11.14 -6.43 8.64
N VAL A 153 -11.57 -6.62 9.89
CA VAL A 153 -10.85 -7.36 10.93
C VAL A 153 -10.60 -8.82 10.55
N LYS A 154 -11.39 -9.38 9.62
CA LYS A 154 -11.19 -10.72 9.04
C LYS A 154 -10.49 -10.69 7.69
N GLY A 155 -10.06 -9.52 7.21
CA GLY A 155 -9.44 -9.35 5.90
C GLY A 155 -10.36 -9.69 4.73
N SER A 156 -11.68 -9.72 4.94
CA SER A 156 -12.64 -10.15 3.93
C SER A 156 -13.05 -8.97 3.06
N PHE A 157 -12.73 -9.04 1.76
CA PHE A 157 -13.06 -8.02 0.76
C PHE A 157 -13.83 -8.66 -0.39
N SER A 158 -14.97 -8.08 -0.74
CA SER A 158 -15.83 -8.52 -1.84
C SER A 158 -15.72 -7.56 -3.01
N LYS A 159 -15.63 -8.10 -4.23
CA LYS A 159 -15.48 -7.28 -5.44
C LYS A 159 -16.69 -6.37 -5.62
N ASP A 160 -16.42 -5.10 -5.91
CA ASP A 160 -17.41 -4.08 -6.21
C ASP A 160 -17.25 -3.64 -7.67
N SER A 161 -18.29 -3.89 -8.46
CA SER A 161 -18.36 -3.55 -9.88
C SER A 161 -19.41 -2.46 -10.16
N SER A 162 -19.85 -1.73 -9.15
CA SER A 162 -20.84 -0.65 -9.29
C SER A 162 -20.29 0.59 -9.97
N HIS A 163 -18.97 0.72 -10.05
CA HIS A 163 -18.27 1.85 -10.66
C HIS A 163 -17.27 1.38 -11.71
N ASP A 164 -17.26 2.05 -12.86
CA ASP A 164 -16.22 1.87 -13.86
C ASP A 164 -14.99 2.68 -13.45
N LEU A 165 -13.91 1.97 -13.13
CA LEU A 165 -12.60 2.54 -12.78
C LEU A 165 -11.53 2.08 -13.77
N THR A 166 -11.93 1.44 -14.87
CA THR A 166 -11.00 0.79 -15.82
C THR A 166 -10.13 1.78 -16.60
N PHE A 167 -10.52 3.06 -16.61
CA PHE A 167 -9.73 4.15 -17.20
C PHE A 167 -8.61 4.69 -16.29
N MET A 168 -8.52 4.20 -15.04
CA MET A 168 -7.49 4.60 -14.08
C MET A 168 -6.44 3.52 -13.88
N ARG A 169 -5.28 3.91 -13.38
CA ARG A 169 -4.12 3.06 -13.06
C ARG A 169 -3.58 3.42 -11.68
N HIS A 170 -2.75 2.54 -11.10
CA HIS A 170 -1.95 2.75 -9.87
C HIS A 170 -2.22 4.08 -9.16
N ASN A 171 -3.04 4.06 -8.11
CA ASN A 171 -3.65 5.26 -7.55
C ASN A 171 -3.25 5.53 -6.09
N SER A 172 -3.81 6.63 -5.59
CA SER A 172 -3.97 6.93 -4.17
C SER A 172 -5.31 7.63 -3.97
N VAL A 173 -5.88 7.50 -2.77
CA VAL A 173 -7.15 8.13 -2.38
C VAL A 173 -6.92 8.87 -1.07
N LEU A 174 -7.10 10.19 -1.11
CA LEU A 174 -7.01 11.04 0.07
C LEU A 174 -8.42 11.50 0.46
N SER A 175 -8.86 11.10 1.65
CA SER A 175 -10.09 11.64 2.23
C SER A 175 -9.91 13.12 2.57
N VAL A 176 -10.92 13.91 2.26
CA VAL A 176 -10.97 15.34 2.57
C VAL A 176 -12.22 15.66 3.35
N THR A 177 -12.11 16.58 4.30
CA THR A 177 -13.27 17.14 4.99
C THR A 177 -14.15 17.95 4.04
N GLN A 178 -15.43 18.13 4.39
CA GLN A 178 -16.33 18.98 3.60
C GLN A 178 -15.78 20.40 3.41
N SER A 179 -15.12 20.95 4.43
CA SER A 179 -14.48 22.28 4.33
C SER A 179 -13.34 22.30 3.31
N GLN A 180 -12.48 21.27 3.32
CA GLN A 180 -11.40 21.14 2.33
C GLN A 180 -11.95 20.95 0.92
N TYR A 181 -12.97 20.10 0.75
CA TYR A 181 -13.65 19.94 -0.53
C TYR A 181 -14.23 21.26 -1.05
N ASN A 182 -14.96 21.99 -0.21
CA ASN A 182 -15.55 23.29 -0.58
C ASN A 182 -14.47 24.30 -0.99
N THR A 183 -13.32 24.28 -0.31
CA THR A 183 -12.17 25.15 -0.64
C THR A 183 -11.59 24.79 -2.01
N LEU A 184 -11.37 23.50 -2.28
CA LEU A 184 -10.85 23.04 -3.58
C LEU A 184 -11.81 23.35 -4.73
N LYS A 185 -13.12 23.19 -4.51
CA LYS A 185 -14.15 23.45 -5.53
C LYS A 185 -14.30 24.93 -5.89
N ALA A 186 -13.91 25.85 -5.01
CA ALA A 186 -14.01 27.28 -5.22
C ALA A 186 -12.81 27.89 -5.97
N MET A 187 -11.78 27.09 -6.27
CA MET A 187 -10.64 27.46 -7.11
C MET A 187 -11.00 27.40 -8.60
#